data_AF-X0S162-F1
#
_entry.id   AF-X0S162-F1
#
_cell.length_a   1.000
_cell.length_b   1.000
_cell.length_c   1.000
_cell.angle_alpha   90.00
_cell.angle_beta   90.00
_cell.angle_gamma   90.00
#
_symmetry.space_group_name_H-M   'P 1'
#
loop_
_entity.id
_entity.type
_entity.pdbx_description
1 polymer ?
#
loop_
_entity_poly.entity_id
_entity_poly.type
_entity_poly.pdbx_seq_one_letter_code
_entity_poly.pdbx_strand_id
1 'polypeptide(L)'
;MSYIDHAIGAYLRRNIIFPFYWKYIKHSNALSCYNVLGNHQWNTIEENREIQRKKLYSLIKYAGQNIPYYKRIIQEYNIQFLEDTIFKDIKKFPLLTKDVIRNHFDELYKFRDRTYYRNTSSGSTGEPVKFYQDSSYFAWNIAAKIIFDEWAGRKIGEP
;
A
#
# COMPACT_ATOMS: atom_id res chain seq x y z
N MET A 1 -8.60 21.43 34.03
CA MET A 1 -7.36 21.15 33.26
C MET A 1 -7.46 21.96 31.99
N SER A 2 -6.57 22.94 31.81
CA SER A 2 -6.83 24.07 30.90
C SER A 2 -6.64 23.68 29.43
N TYR A 3 -7.36 24.35 28.52
CA TYR A 3 -7.22 24.18 27.06
C TYR A 3 -5.76 24.27 26.56
N ILE A 4 -4.92 25.01 27.29
CA ILE A 4 -3.50 25.23 27.02
C ILE A 4 -2.69 23.93 27.22
N ASP A 5 -3.01 23.12 28.23
CA ASP A 5 -2.33 21.84 28.49
C ASP A 5 -2.61 20.82 27.36
N HIS A 6 -3.83 20.85 26.81
CA HIS A 6 -4.21 20.00 25.68
C HIS A 6 -3.50 20.41 24.38
N ALA A 7 -3.38 21.71 24.12
CA ALA A 7 -2.71 22.24 22.92
C ALA A 7 -1.19 21.97 22.94
N ILE A 8 -0.53 22.18 24.08
CA ILE A 8 0.89 21.87 24.26
C ILE A 8 1.11 20.35 24.14
N GLY A 9 0.27 19.55 24.78
CA GLY A 9 0.33 18.09 24.69
C GLY A 9 0.14 17.57 23.26
N ALA A 10 -0.80 18.13 22.49
CA ALA A 10 -1.00 17.79 21.08
C ALA A 10 0.20 18.18 20.22
N TYR A 11 0.77 19.37 20.44
CA TYR A 11 1.97 19.83 19.74
C TYR A 11 3.18 18.91 20.00
N LEU A 12 3.44 18.55 21.25
CA LEU A 12 4.54 17.64 21.62
C LEU A 12 4.33 16.24 21.04
N ARG A 13 3.09 15.72 21.09
CA ARG A 13 2.76 14.44 20.47
C ARG A 13 3.00 14.47 18.97
N ARG A 14 2.51 15.50 18.28
CA ARG A 14 2.60 15.64 16.82
C ARG A 14 4.03 15.83 16.32
N ASN A 15 4.81 16.69 16.96
CA ASN A 15 6.09 17.14 16.42
C ASN A 15 7.30 16.42 16.99
N ILE A 16 7.18 15.79 18.17
CA ILE A 16 8.31 15.16 18.84
C ILE A 16 8.06 13.66 19.03
N ILE A 17 7.01 13.29 19.79
CA ILE A 17 6.78 11.89 20.17
C ILE A 17 6.44 11.03 18.94
N PHE A 18 5.56 11.52 18.08
CA PHE A 18 5.09 10.77 16.92
C PHE A 18 6.21 10.52 15.89
N PRO A 19 6.99 11.53 15.43
CA PRO A 19 8.12 11.28 14.53
C PRO A 19 9.19 10.37 15.16
N PHE A 20 9.48 10.56 16.45
CA PHE A 20 10.48 9.73 17.15
C PHE A 20 10.02 8.27 17.26
N TYR A 21 8.78 8.03 17.68
CA TYR A 21 8.20 6.69 17.78
C TYR A 21 8.20 5.97 16.43
N TRP A 22 7.78 6.65 15.35
CA TRP A 22 7.74 6.04 14.03
C TRP A 22 9.13 5.75 13.47
N LYS A 23 10.08 6.66 13.64
CA LYS A 23 11.44 6.52 13.11
C LYS A 23 12.29 5.51 13.91
N TYR A 24 12.24 5.56 15.23
CA TYR A 24 13.18 4.83 16.08
C TYR A 24 12.59 3.65 16.84
N ILE A 25 11.27 3.61 17.06
CA ILE A 25 10.62 2.50 17.78
C ILE A 25 9.93 1.55 16.80
N LYS A 26 9.23 2.07 15.80
CA LYS A 26 8.58 1.26 14.75
C LYS A 26 9.45 1.02 13.53
N HIS A 27 10.61 1.67 13.42
CA HIS A 27 11.52 1.60 12.26
C HIS A 27 10.78 1.62 10.92
N SER A 28 9.74 2.45 10.82
CA SER A 28 8.79 2.41 9.72
C SER A 28 8.87 3.71 8.93
N ASN A 29 8.84 3.57 7.61
CA ASN A 29 8.87 4.68 6.67
C ASN A 29 7.52 5.42 6.55
N ALA A 30 6.59 5.21 7.49
CA ALA A 30 5.24 5.78 7.47
C ALA A 30 5.23 7.31 7.31
N LEU A 31 6.16 8.02 7.97
CA LEU A 31 6.25 9.48 7.86
C LEU A 31 6.69 9.93 6.45
N SER A 32 7.59 9.18 5.82
CA SER A 32 8.01 9.44 4.44
C SER A 32 6.85 9.21 3.46
N CYS A 33 6.13 8.07 3.61
CA CYS A 33 4.92 7.79 2.85
C CYS A 33 3.84 8.85 3.05
N TYR A 34 3.66 9.34 4.28
CA TYR A 34 2.72 10.41 4.61
C TYR A 34 3.09 11.71 3.89
N ASN A 35 4.37 12.12 3.89
CA ASN A 35 4.79 13.32 3.16
C ASN A 35 4.52 13.19 1.64
N VAL A 36 4.73 11.99 1.07
CA VAL A 36 4.41 11.73 -0.34
C VAL A 36 2.90 11.87 -0.61
N LEU A 37 2.05 11.23 0.20
CA LEU A 37 0.59 11.35 0.04
C LEU A 37 0.09 12.77 0.31
N GLY A 38 0.69 13.46 1.29
CA GLY A 38 0.39 14.82 1.66
C GLY A 38 0.65 15.82 0.53
N ASN A 39 1.63 15.54 -0.33
CA ASN A 39 1.84 16.30 -1.56
C ASN A 39 0.87 15.86 -2.66
N HIS A 40 0.71 14.54 -2.86
CA HIS A 40 -0.11 14.00 -3.95
C HIS A 40 -1.59 14.35 -3.88
N GLN A 41 -2.14 14.63 -2.68
CA GLN A 41 -3.55 14.99 -2.53
C GLN A 41 -3.94 16.27 -3.28
N TRP A 42 -2.95 17.11 -3.64
CA TRP A 42 -3.15 18.37 -4.37
C TRP A 42 -2.79 18.29 -5.86
N ASN A 43 -2.39 17.12 -6.33
CA ASN A 43 -2.05 16.91 -7.74
C ASN A 43 -3.28 17.08 -8.65
N THR A 44 -3.01 17.55 -9.86
CA THR A 44 -3.95 17.47 -10.99
C THR A 44 -4.24 16.01 -11.38
N ILE A 45 -5.29 15.82 -12.19
CA ILE A 45 -5.65 14.49 -12.69
C ILE A 45 -4.52 13.93 -13.56
N GLU A 46 -3.88 14.77 -14.36
CA GLU A 46 -2.80 14.43 -15.29
C GLU A 46 -1.55 13.97 -14.53
N GLU A 47 -1.14 14.70 -13.49
CA GLU A 47 -0.03 14.31 -12.62
C GLU A 47 -0.29 12.98 -11.92
N ASN A 48 -1.49 12.80 -11.37
CA ASN A 48 -1.89 11.55 -10.74
C ASN A 48 -1.91 10.38 -11.73
N ARG A 49 -2.37 10.62 -12.97
CA ARG A 49 -2.39 9.62 -14.03
C ARG A 49 -0.99 9.19 -14.42
N GLU A 50 -0.03 10.11 -14.48
CA GLU A 50 1.36 9.81 -14.78
C GLU A 50 2.03 9.00 -13.66
N ILE A 51 1.77 9.34 -12.39
CA ILE A 51 2.23 8.57 -11.24
C ILE A 51 1.65 7.15 -11.27
N GLN A 52 0.35 7.01 -11.55
CA GLN A 52 -0.33 5.73 -11.66
C GLN A 52 0.26 4.88 -12.81
N ARG A 53 0.54 5.49 -13.97
CA ARG A 53 1.15 4.82 -15.14
C ARG A 53 2.47 4.17 -14.75
N LYS A 54 3.40 4.95 -14.18
CA LYS A 54 4.72 4.47 -13.74
C LYS A 54 4.62 3.38 -12.68
N LYS A 55 3.77 3.57 -11.67
CA LYS A 55 3.57 2.59 -10.58
C LYS A 55 2.97 1.28 -11.10
N LEU A 56 1.95 1.36 -11.95
CA LEU A 56 1.30 0.18 -12.53
C LEU A 56 2.28 -0.60 -13.42
N TYR A 57 3.02 0.07 -14.29
CA TYR A 57 4.02 -0.60 -15.13
C TYR A 57 5.09 -1.30 -14.28
N SER A 58 5.63 -0.60 -13.28
CA SER A 58 6.62 -1.18 -12.36
C SER A 58 6.07 -2.40 -11.62
N LEU A 59 4.81 -2.34 -11.16
CA LEU A 59 4.14 -3.44 -10.48
C LEU A 59 3.99 -4.66 -11.39
N ILE A 60 3.49 -4.48 -12.61
CA ILE A 60 3.26 -5.57 -13.55
C ILE A 60 4.58 -6.18 -14.04
N LYS A 61 5.57 -5.33 -14.32
CA LYS A 61 6.93 -5.78 -14.65
C LYS A 61 7.54 -6.62 -13.53
N TYR A 62 7.46 -6.13 -12.29
CA TYR A 62 7.94 -6.87 -11.13
C TYR A 62 7.22 -8.21 -10.99
N ALA A 63 5.88 -8.21 -11.04
CA ALA A 63 5.06 -9.39 -10.88
C ALA A 63 5.39 -10.46 -11.93
N GLY A 64 5.45 -10.07 -13.20
CA GLY A 64 5.79 -11.00 -14.29
C GLY A 64 7.21 -11.58 -14.24
N GLN A 65 8.14 -10.86 -13.63
CA GLN A 65 9.53 -11.32 -13.48
C GLN A 65 9.75 -12.18 -12.23
N ASN A 66 9.00 -11.94 -11.17
CA ASN A 66 9.32 -12.45 -9.83
C ASN A 66 8.28 -13.38 -9.23
N ILE A 67 7.02 -13.34 -9.68
CA ILE A 67 5.92 -14.09 -9.07
C ILE A 67 5.50 -15.22 -10.01
N PRO A 68 5.61 -16.50 -9.58
CA PRO A 68 5.34 -17.66 -10.42
C PRO A 68 3.99 -17.62 -11.15
N TYR A 69 2.92 -17.27 -10.44
CA TYR A 69 1.57 -17.16 -11.01
C TYR A 69 1.54 -16.17 -12.18
N TYR A 70 2.05 -14.96 -12.00
CA TYR A 70 1.98 -13.92 -13.03
C TYR A 70 2.93 -14.20 -14.20
N LYS A 71 4.08 -14.85 -13.96
CA LYS A 71 4.96 -15.32 -15.03
C LYS A 71 4.23 -16.32 -15.94
N ARG A 72 3.52 -17.28 -15.35
CA ARG A 72 2.69 -18.24 -16.09
C ARG A 72 1.58 -17.55 -16.87
N ILE A 73 0.82 -16.64 -16.23
CA ILE A 73 -0.27 -15.91 -16.90
C ILE A 73 0.23 -15.09 -18.10
N ILE A 74 1.37 -14.40 -17.99
CA ILE A 74 1.93 -13.64 -19.13
C ILE A 74 2.28 -14.57 -20.29
N GLN A 75 2.84 -15.74 -20.01
CA GLN A 75 3.20 -16.73 -21.03
C GLN A 75 1.96 -17.36 -21.69
N GLU A 76 1.00 -17.80 -20.88
CA GLU A 76 -0.22 -18.49 -21.31
C GLU A 76 -1.11 -17.60 -22.19
N TYR A 77 -1.23 -16.31 -21.84
CA TYR A 77 -2.04 -15.35 -22.58
C TYR A 77 -1.23 -14.53 -23.60
N ASN A 78 0.06 -14.83 -23.78
CA ASN A 78 1.00 -14.08 -24.63
C ASN A 78 0.90 -12.55 -24.44
N ILE A 79 0.91 -12.10 -23.18
CA ILE A 79 0.66 -10.70 -22.84
C ILE A 79 1.93 -9.87 -23.07
N GLN A 80 1.82 -8.90 -23.98
CA GLN A 80 2.83 -7.85 -24.18
C GLN A 80 2.32 -6.55 -23.57
N PHE A 81 3.20 -5.85 -22.84
CA PHE A 81 2.89 -4.57 -22.20
C PHE A 81 4.07 -3.60 -22.23
N LEU A 82 3.76 -2.31 -22.38
CA LEU A 82 4.72 -1.20 -22.34
C LEU A 82 4.27 -0.14 -21.33
N GLU A 83 5.20 0.71 -20.88
CA GLU A 83 4.88 1.76 -19.89
C GLU A 83 3.80 2.72 -20.42
N ASP A 84 3.91 3.14 -21.67
CA ASP A 84 2.99 4.11 -22.29
C ASP A 84 1.60 3.56 -22.60
N THR A 85 1.47 2.24 -22.76
CA THR A 85 0.21 1.56 -23.06
C THR A 85 -0.36 0.78 -21.87
N ILE A 86 0.25 0.90 -20.68
CA ILE A 86 -0.04 0.03 -19.54
C ILE A 86 -1.51 0.00 -19.12
N PHE A 87 -2.23 1.12 -19.20
CA PHE A 87 -3.66 1.17 -18.87
C PHE A 87 -4.55 0.38 -19.85
N LYS A 88 -4.11 0.20 -21.10
CA LYS A 88 -4.76 -0.67 -22.07
C LYS A 88 -4.29 -2.11 -21.85
N ASP A 89 -3.00 -2.30 -21.63
CA ASP A 89 -2.39 -3.63 -21.52
C ASP A 89 -2.84 -4.40 -20.29
N ILE A 90 -3.10 -3.73 -19.17
CA ILE A 90 -3.58 -4.37 -17.94
C ILE A 90 -4.91 -5.11 -18.15
N LYS A 91 -5.72 -4.69 -19.13
CA LYS A 91 -7.00 -5.34 -19.47
C LYS A 91 -6.84 -6.69 -20.18
N LYS A 92 -5.62 -7.02 -20.62
CA LYS A 92 -5.28 -8.32 -21.22
C LYS A 92 -5.09 -9.40 -20.15
N PHE A 93 -4.89 -9.02 -18.88
CA PHE A 93 -4.74 -9.97 -17.79
C PHE A 93 -6.11 -10.52 -17.38
N PRO A 94 -6.23 -11.83 -17.08
CA PRO A 94 -7.44 -12.39 -16.48
C PRO A 94 -7.67 -11.80 -15.08
N LEU A 95 -8.93 -11.74 -14.65
CA LEU A 95 -9.29 -11.27 -13.33
C LEU A 95 -8.77 -12.21 -12.24
N LEU A 96 -8.10 -11.66 -11.23
CA LEU A 96 -7.68 -12.40 -10.05
C LEU A 96 -8.84 -12.51 -9.06
N THR A 97 -9.54 -13.65 -9.05
CA THR A 97 -10.66 -13.90 -8.14
C THR A 97 -10.19 -14.45 -6.79
N LYS A 98 -11.07 -14.44 -5.77
CA LYS A 98 -10.76 -15.05 -4.47
C LYS A 98 -10.46 -16.55 -4.60
N ASP A 99 -11.16 -17.26 -5.47
CA ASP A 99 -10.94 -18.70 -5.68
C ASP A 99 -9.57 -18.96 -6.31
N VAL A 100 -9.17 -18.14 -7.28
CA VAL A 100 -7.81 -18.20 -7.84
C VAL A 100 -6.77 -17.94 -6.76
N ILE A 101 -6.98 -16.94 -5.88
CA ILE A 101 -6.05 -16.66 -4.78
C ILE A 101 -5.92 -17.86 -3.83
N ARG A 102 -7.03 -18.54 -3.50
CA ARG A 102 -7.00 -19.72 -2.63
C ARG A 102 -6.27 -20.89 -3.29
N ASN A 103 -6.60 -21.18 -4.56
CA ASN A 103 -6.07 -22.33 -5.28
C ASN A 103 -4.61 -22.16 -5.72
N HIS A 104 -4.15 -20.93 -5.91
CA HIS A 104 -2.80 -20.60 -6.37
C HIS A 104 -1.98 -19.81 -5.33
N PHE A 105 -2.34 -19.89 -4.04
CA PHE A 105 -1.69 -19.10 -2.99
C PHE A 105 -0.16 -19.22 -3.02
N ASP A 106 0.36 -20.44 -3.13
CA ASP A 106 1.80 -20.72 -3.12
C ASP A 106 2.55 -20.23 -4.38
N GLU A 107 1.83 -19.88 -5.45
CA GLU A 107 2.38 -19.29 -6.66
C GLU A 107 2.31 -17.75 -6.67
N LEU A 108 1.57 -17.14 -5.73
CA LEU A 108 1.30 -15.70 -5.69
C LEU A 108 2.33 -14.90 -4.87
N TYR A 109 3.39 -15.55 -4.39
CA TYR A 109 4.51 -14.90 -3.70
C TYR A 109 5.81 -15.65 -4.00
N LYS A 110 6.94 -15.02 -3.71
CA LYS A 110 8.29 -15.56 -3.99
C LYS A 110 9.14 -15.80 -2.73
N PHE A 111 8.78 -15.19 -1.60
CA PHE A 111 9.67 -15.09 -0.44
C PHE A 111 9.23 -16.00 0.72
N ARG A 112 10.22 -16.56 1.42
CA ARG A 112 10.04 -17.35 2.65
C ARG A 112 10.87 -16.79 3.82
N ASP A 113 11.31 -15.53 3.71
CA ASP A 113 12.08 -14.89 4.78
C ASP A 113 11.15 -14.24 5.83
N ARG A 114 11.76 -13.74 6.91
CA ARG A 114 11.04 -13.14 8.05
C ARG A 114 10.65 -11.66 7.83
N THR A 115 10.84 -11.11 6.63
CA THR A 115 10.50 -9.70 6.35
C THR A 115 9.03 -9.50 6.00
N TYR A 116 8.30 -10.59 5.76
CA TYR A 116 6.88 -10.60 5.48
C TYR A 116 6.08 -11.24 6.63
N TYR A 117 4.87 -10.74 6.85
CA TYR A 117 3.90 -11.35 7.77
C TYR A 117 2.66 -11.80 7.01
N ARG A 118 2.04 -12.87 7.51
CA ARG A 118 0.81 -13.42 6.95
C ARG A 118 -0.39 -12.65 7.46
N ASN A 119 -1.28 -12.27 6.56
CA ASN A 119 -2.56 -11.66 6.87
C ASN A 119 -3.69 -12.43 6.17
N THR A 120 -4.92 -12.24 6.64
CA THR A 120 -6.12 -12.87 6.09
C THR A 120 -7.23 -11.85 5.95
N SER A 121 -8.01 -11.93 4.87
CA SER A 121 -9.21 -11.11 4.75
C SER A 121 -10.24 -11.45 5.82
N SER A 122 -10.90 -10.45 6.40
CA SER A 122 -12.10 -10.64 7.21
C SER A 122 -13.37 -10.57 6.34
N GLY A 123 -14.31 -11.50 6.52
CA GLY A 123 -15.62 -11.48 5.85
C GLY A 123 -16.60 -12.43 6.55
N SER A 124 -17.88 -12.05 6.64
CA SER A 124 -18.91 -12.77 7.40
C SER A 124 -19.47 -14.01 6.71
N THR A 125 -19.23 -14.19 5.41
CA THR A 125 -19.97 -15.14 4.56
C THR A 125 -19.10 -16.13 3.76
N GLY A 126 -17.78 -16.19 3.97
CA GLY A 126 -16.95 -17.13 3.22
C GLY A 126 -15.52 -17.32 3.72
N GLU A 127 -14.82 -18.27 3.09
CA GLU A 127 -13.46 -18.63 3.45
C GLU A 127 -12.47 -17.46 3.23
N PRO A 128 -11.63 -17.12 4.23
CA PRO A 128 -10.69 -16.03 4.10
C PRO A 128 -9.60 -16.35 3.06
N VAL A 129 -9.18 -15.33 2.31
CA VAL A 129 -7.98 -15.39 1.47
C VAL A 129 -6.76 -14.97 2.28
N LYS A 130 -5.63 -15.64 2.05
CA LYS A 130 -4.36 -15.39 2.73
C LYS A 130 -3.48 -14.48 1.85
N PHE A 131 -2.70 -13.62 2.49
CA PHE A 131 -1.75 -12.73 1.83
C PHE A 131 -0.47 -12.60 2.65
N TYR A 132 0.63 -12.25 1.98
CA TYR A 132 1.84 -11.77 2.62
C TYR A 132 1.94 -10.27 2.47
N GLN A 133 2.34 -9.60 3.56
CA GLN A 133 2.49 -8.16 3.64
C GLN A 133 3.84 -7.83 4.26
N ASP A 134 4.43 -6.71 3.88
CA ASP A 134 5.72 -6.26 4.39
C ASP A 134 5.59 -4.95 5.19
N SER A 135 6.71 -4.47 5.71
CA SER A 135 6.79 -3.21 6.43
C SER A 135 6.45 -2.00 5.55
N SER A 136 6.67 -2.09 4.24
CA SER A 136 6.32 -1.06 3.26
C SER A 136 4.81 -0.89 3.16
N TYR A 137 4.07 -2.00 2.97
CA TYR A 137 2.61 -2.02 3.01
C TYR A 137 2.10 -1.40 4.32
N PHE A 138 2.65 -1.79 5.47
CA PHE A 138 2.24 -1.21 6.75
C PHE A 138 2.45 0.30 6.80
N ALA A 139 3.62 0.79 6.37
CA ALA A 139 3.93 2.22 6.31
C ALA A 139 2.95 3.01 5.45
N TRP A 140 2.62 2.51 4.25
CA TRP A 140 1.65 3.15 3.36
C TRP A 140 0.23 3.16 3.93
N ASN A 141 -0.23 2.08 4.59
CA ASN A 141 -1.56 2.07 5.21
C ASN A 141 -1.68 3.08 6.35
N ILE A 142 -0.65 3.18 7.18
CA ILE A 142 -0.61 4.17 8.26
C ILE A 142 -0.64 5.58 7.68
N ALA A 143 0.19 5.86 6.67
CA ALA A 143 0.20 7.15 5.99
C ALA A 143 -1.16 7.53 5.42
N ALA A 144 -1.83 6.59 4.73
CA ALA A 144 -3.16 6.81 4.18
C ALA A 144 -4.19 7.07 5.29
N LYS A 145 -4.16 6.29 6.38
CA LYS A 145 -5.04 6.50 7.53
C LYS A 145 -4.89 7.91 8.12
N ILE A 146 -3.65 8.38 8.27
CA ILE A 146 -3.38 9.72 8.79
C ILE A 146 -4.01 10.79 7.89
N ILE A 147 -3.85 10.69 6.57
CA ILE A 147 -4.45 11.63 5.61
C ILE A 147 -5.98 11.61 5.72
N PHE A 148 -6.60 10.43 5.78
CA PHE A 148 -8.05 10.31 5.95
C PHE A 148 -8.54 10.90 7.28
N ASP A 149 -7.82 10.66 8.37
CA ASP A 149 -8.14 11.24 9.68
C ASP A 149 -8.07 12.79 9.61
N GLU A 150 -7.05 13.35 8.94
CA GLU A 150 -6.92 14.80 8.75
C GLU A 150 -8.03 15.40 7.89
N TRP A 151 -8.44 14.71 6.82
CA TRP A 151 -9.62 15.11 6.02
C TRP A 151 -10.91 15.08 6.83
N ALA A 152 -11.02 14.17 7.79
CA ALA A 152 -12.14 14.12 8.74
C ALA A 152 -12.01 15.16 9.87
N GLY A 153 -10.99 16.02 9.84
CA GLY A 153 -10.77 17.09 10.81
C GLY A 153 -9.99 16.66 12.07
N ARG A 154 -9.53 15.41 12.16
CA ARG A 154 -8.73 14.91 13.28
C ARG A 154 -7.24 15.15 12.99
N LYS A 155 -6.60 16.03 13.75
CA LYS A 155 -5.16 16.26 13.58
C LYS A 155 -4.35 15.24 14.36
N ILE A 156 -3.17 14.91 13.85
CA ILE A 156 -2.19 14.10 14.57
C ILE A 156 -1.93 14.71 15.95
N GLY A 157 -2.06 13.89 17.00
CA GLY A 157 -1.84 14.31 18.39
C GLY A 157 -3.08 14.78 19.14
N GLU A 158 -4.22 14.95 18.46
CA GLU A 158 -5.52 15.20 19.08
C GLU A 158 -6.17 13.89 19.60
N PRO A 159 -6.88 13.94 20.75
CA PRO A 159 -7.56 12.77 21.33
C PRO A 159 -8.58 12.12 20.38
#